data_AF-A0A960F830-F1
#
_entry.id   AF-A0A960F830-F1
#
_cell.length_a   1.000
_cell.length_b   1.000
_cell.length_c   1.000
_cell.angle_alpha   90.00
_cell.angle_beta   90.00
_cell.angle_gamma   90.00
#
_symmetry.space_group_name_H-M   'P 1'
#
loop_
_entity.id
_entity.type
_entity.pdbx_description
1 polymer ?
#
loop_
_entity_poly.entity_id
_entity_poly.type
_entity_poly.pdbx_seq_one_letter_code
_entity_poly.pdbx_strand_id
1 'polypeptide(L)' 'MSDASAGTIAIGAPIDTRWGMREFDVRDPWGNLLRIGSNLSSGPVRNRAGESIARAARRAALWALGHGTQRRRGR' A
#
# COMPACT_ATOMS: atom_id res chain seq x y z
N MET A 1 -21.60 -12.53 -22.18
CA MET A 1 -20.52 -13.00 -21.29
C MET A 1 -19.30 -12.13 -21.57
N SER A 2 -19.03 -11.15 -20.70
CA SER A 2 -17.85 -10.29 -20.82
C SER A 2 -16.66 -11.01 -20.22
N ASP A 3 -15.75 -11.43 -21.10
CA ASP A 3 -14.53 -12.13 -20.77
C ASP A 3 -13.57 -11.16 -20.05
N ALA A 4 -13.59 -11.16 -18.72
CA ALA A 4 -12.76 -10.30 -17.87
C ALA A 4 -11.25 -10.66 -17.92
N SER A 5 -10.88 -11.61 -18.79
CA SER A 5 -9.51 -12.08 -19.04
C SER A 5 -8.74 -11.22 -20.05
N ALA A 6 -9.39 -10.27 -20.72
CA ALA A 6 -8.70 -9.33 -21.60
C ALA A 6 -7.89 -8.34 -20.74
N GLY A 7 -6.67 -8.73 -20.37
CA GLY A 7 -5.76 -7.91 -19.58
C GLY A 7 -5.50 -6.56 -20.26
N THR A 8 -5.48 -5.49 -19.47
CA THR A 8 -5.16 -4.14 -19.92
C THR A 8 -3.71 -4.12 -20.41
N ILE A 9 -3.46 -3.74 -21.67
CA ILE A 9 -2.11 -3.76 -22.26
C ILE A 9 -1.45 -2.41 -22.03
N ALA A 10 -0.30 -2.40 -21.35
CA ALA A 10 0.54 -1.21 -21.26
C ALA A 10 1.06 -0.87 -22.65
N ILE A 11 0.86 0.39 -23.08
CA ILE A 11 1.21 0.89 -24.41
C ILE A 11 2.70 1.25 -24.48
N GLY A 12 3.36 1.41 -23.33
CA GLY A 12 4.78 1.71 -23.23
C GLY A 12 5.32 1.56 -21.82
N ALA A 13 6.65 1.64 -21.70
CA ALA A 13 7.32 1.68 -20.41
C ALA A 13 7.00 2.99 -19.66
N PRO A 14 6.98 2.99 -18.32
CA PRO A 14 6.87 4.22 -17.55
C PRO A 14 7.98 5.20 -17.86
N ILE A 15 7.61 6.47 -18.03
CA ILE A 15 8.52 7.58 -18.27
C ILE A 15 8.50 8.56 -17.10
N ASP A 16 9.66 9.11 -16.78
CA ASP A 16 9.78 10.22 -15.83
C ASP A 16 9.56 11.52 -16.58
N THR A 17 8.62 12.32 -16.09
CA THR A 17 8.22 13.57 -16.72
C THR A 17 8.90 14.76 -16.06
N ARG A 18 9.05 15.85 -16.81
CA ARG A 18 9.61 17.11 -16.31
C ARG A 18 8.81 17.75 -15.17
N TRP A 19 7.56 17.35 -14.97
CA TRP A 19 6.67 17.83 -13.90
C TRP A 19 6.71 16.92 -12.65
N GLY A 20 7.66 15.99 -12.57
CA GLY A 20 7.91 15.21 -11.36
C GLY A 20 6.99 14.01 -11.20
N MET A 21 6.49 13.44 -12.30
CA MET A 21 5.67 12.22 -12.28
C MET A 21 6.40 11.07 -12.98
N ARG A 22 6.16 9.84 -12.54
CA ARG A 22 6.42 8.63 -13.33
C ARG A 22 5.09 8.12 -13.86
N GLU A 23 4.91 8.11 -15.16
CA GLU A 23 3.62 7.74 -15.77
C GLU A 23 3.77 6.83 -16.99
N PHE A 24 2.71 6.05 -17.27
CA PHE A 24 2.57 5.23 -18.46
C PHE A 24 1.10 5.17 -18.89
N ASP A 25 0.90 4.84 -20.16
CA ASP A 25 -0.43 4.70 -20.75
C ASP A 25 -0.81 3.23 -20.93
N VAL A 26 -2.08 2.91 -20.72
CA VAL A 26 -2.64 1.56 -20.85
C VAL A 26 -3.91 1.63 -21.69
N ARG A 27 -4.10 0.65 -22.58
CA ARG A 27 -5.35 0.51 -23.35
C ARG A 27 -6.17 -0.65 -22.80
N ASP A 28 -7.41 -0.35 -22.42
CA ASP A 28 -8.33 -1.38 -21.99
C ASP A 28 -8.97 -2.12 -23.19
N PRO A 29 -9.67 -3.25 -22.94
CA PRO A 29 -10.31 -4.03 -24.01
C PRO A 29 -11.43 -3.32 -24.74
N TRP A 30 -12.02 -2.27 -24.16
CA TRP A 30 -13.05 -1.44 -24.78
C TRP A 30 -12.47 -0.27 -25.58
N GLY A 31 -11.14 -0.17 -25.63
CA GLY A 31 -10.42 0.82 -26.40
C GLY A 31 -10.17 2.14 -25.66
N ASN A 32 -10.52 2.25 -24.38
CA ASN A 32 -10.23 3.43 -23.59
C ASN A 32 -8.74 3.56 -23.31
N LEU A 33 -8.25 4.81 -23.34
CA LEU A 33 -6.88 5.16 -23.01
C LEU A 33 -6.84 5.67 -21.57
N LEU A 34 -6.10 4.98 -20.71
CA LEU A 34 -5.90 5.35 -19.32
C LEU A 34 -4.45 5.74 -19.09
N ARG A 35 -4.22 6.91 -18.48
CA ARG A 35 -2.91 7.33 -18.00
C ARG A 35 -2.79 7.06 -16.51
N ILE A 36 -1.77 6.29 -16.13
CA ILE A 36 -1.46 5.96 -14.74
C ILE A 36 -0.16 6.63 -14.37
N GLY A 37 -0.14 7.42 -13.29
CA GLY A 37 1.06 8.12 -12.84
C GLY A 37 1.20 8.21 -11.32
N SER A 38 2.43 8.29 -10.85
CA SER A 38 2.78 8.54 -9.45
C SER A 38 3.75 9.71 -9.31
N ASN A 39 3.63 10.49 -8.23
CA ASN A 39 4.57 11.56 -7.92
C ASN A 39 5.95 10.99 -7.58
N LEU A 40 6.99 11.45 -8.28
CA LEU A 40 8.39 11.14 -7.97
C LEU A 40 8.83 11.70 -6.61
N SER A 41 8.18 12.78 -6.15
CA SER A 41 8.44 13.43 -4.87
C SER A 41 7.62 12.90 -3.70
N SER A 42 6.86 11.81 -3.90
CA SER A 42 6.12 11.20 -2.80
C SER A 42 7.11 10.60 -1.80
N GLY A 43 7.45 11.39 -0.77
CA GLY A 43 8.02 10.88 0.47
C GLY A 43 7.20 9.70 0.99
N PRO A 44 7.74 8.87 1.90
CA PRO A 44 7.20 7.57 2.23
C PRO A 44 5.68 7.66 2.40
N VAL A 45 4.96 6.92 1.56
CA VAL A 45 3.50 6.83 1.59
C VAL A 45 3.11 6.58 3.04
N ARG A 46 2.47 7.57 3.68
CA ARG A 46 1.94 7.40 5.03
C ARG A 46 0.81 6.39 4.95
N ASN A 47 1.17 5.12 5.06
CA ASN A 47 0.22 4.03 5.07
C ASN A 47 -0.50 4.03 6.42
N ARG A 48 -1.65 4.70 6.52
CA ARG A 48 -2.51 4.64 7.73
C ARG A 48 -2.74 3.20 8.21
N ALA A 49 -2.80 2.24 7.28
CA ALA A 49 -2.89 0.82 7.57
C ALA A 49 -1.62 0.21 8.20
N GLY A 50 -0.42 0.65 7.80
CA GLY A 50 0.83 0.22 8.43
C GLY A 50 1.04 0.85 9.80
N GLU A 51 0.65 2.12 9.96
CA GLU A 51 0.70 2.84 11.23
C GLU A 51 -0.24 2.22 12.29
N SER A 52 -1.42 1.72 11.89
CA SER A 52 -2.36 1.08 12.82
C SER A 52 -1.82 -0.28 13.33
N ILE A 53 -1.21 -1.08 12.45
CA ILE A 53 -0.58 -2.35 12.80
C ILE A 53 0.62 -2.11 13.73
N ALA A 54 1.50 -1.16 13.39
CA ALA A 54 2.64 -0.80 14.24
C ALA A 54 2.20 -0.33 15.63
N ARG A 55 1.11 0.44 15.70
CA ARG A 55 0.53 0.92 16.97
C ARG A 55 -0.10 -0.22 17.78
N ALA A 56 -0.79 -1.15 17.13
CA ALA A 56 -1.35 -2.34 17.77
C ALA A 56 -0.25 -3.27 18.32
N ALA A 57 0.79 -3.55 17.52
CA ALA A 57 1.94 -4.34 17.92
C ALA A 57 2.69 -3.72 19.11
N ARG A 58 2.89 -2.40 19.10
CA ARG A 58 3.53 -1.69 20.23
C ARG A 58 2.69 -1.76 21.51
N ARG A 59 1.37 -1.67 21.42
CA ARG A 59 0.47 -1.85 22.58
C ARG A 59 0.50 -3.29 23.11
N ALA A 60 0.49 -4.28 22.22
CA ALA A 60 0.59 -5.70 22.61
C ALA A 60 1.94 -6.00 23.30
N ALA A 61 3.04 -5.43 22.80
CA ALA A 61 4.35 -5.57 23.42
C ALA A 61 4.41 -4.91 24.80
N LEU A 62 3.88 -3.70 24.95
CA LEU A 62 3.79 -3.02 26.26
C LEU A 62 2.93 -3.79 27.26
N TRP A 63 1.83 -4.38 26.79
CA TRP A 63 0.99 -5.27 27.59
C TRP A 63 1.76 -6.52 28.04
N ALA A 64 2.45 -7.20 27.11
CA ALA A 64 3.26 -8.38 27.42
C ALA A 64 4.40 -8.09 28.40
N LEU A 65 5.03 -6.92 28.30
CA LEU A 65 6.08 -6.46 29.22
C LEU A 65 5.53 -6.07 30.60
N GLY A 66 4.24 -5.70 30.71
CA GLY A 66 3.57 -5.34 31.96
C GLY A 66 2.95 -6.53 32.71
N HIS A 67 2.77 -7.69 32.07
CA HIS A 67 2.13 -8.87 32.68
C HIS A 67 3.12 -9.88 33.27
N GLY A 68 4.14 -9.39 33.98
CA GLY A 68 5.15 -10.20 34.68
C GLY A 68 4.97 -10.34 36.20
N THR A 69 4.00 -9.67 36.83
CA THR A 69 3.92 -9.60 38.31
C THR A 69 2.53 -9.84 38.88
N GLN A 70 1.92 -11.00 38.58
CA GLN A 70 0.87 -11.53 39.43
C GLN A 70 1.08 -13.03 39.68
N ARG A 71 2.23 -13.38 40.28
CA ARG A 71 2.42 -14.70 40.87
C ARG A 71 1.67 -14.79 42.19
N ARG A 72 0.63 -15.63 42.18
CA ARG A 72 0.12 -16.48 43.27
C ARG A 72 0.79 -16.30 44.65
N ARG A 73 0.01 -15.79 45.61
CA ARG A 73 -0.05 -16.29 46.99
C ARG A 73 -1.55 -16.40 47.27
N GLY A 74 -2.18 -17.55 47.50
CA GLY A 74 -1.67 -18.76 48.14
C GLY A 74 -1.86 -18.65 49.64
N ARG A 75 -3.12 -18.59 50.12
CA ARG A 75 -3.60 -19.28 51.32
C ARG A 75 -5.12 -19.26 51.38
#